data_AF-A0A3M1LBF9-F1
#
_entry.id   AF-A0A3M1LBF9-F1
#
_cell.length_a   1.000
_cell.length_b   1.000
_cell.length_c   1.000
_cell.angle_alpha   90.00
_cell.angle_beta   90.00
_cell.angle_gamma   90.00
#
_symmetry.space_group_name_H-M   'P 1'
#
loop_
_entity.id
_entity.type
_entity.pdbx_description
1 polymer ?
#
loop_
_entity_poly.entity_id
_entity_poly.type
_entity_poly.pdbx_seq_one_letter_code
_entity_poly.pdbx_strand_id
1 'polypeptide(L)'
;SAFQSHFRFTIKATCPLRDDQFTGTYLVTYEVEPTGAFGPAFGEEPGTVEVTTVSGSSTKRAFELVYLKDLGIGNGPSTITVDFVCDFVVLAEDVDGQLSCGGDAITLGPGDPSPVDLNDDSSFVVHMVEFKNDGGCGVPTAPLALRLTKQ
;
A
#
# COMPACT_ATOMS: atom_id res chain seq x y z
N SER A 1 35.70 15.64 -27.45
CA SER A 1 34.24 15.82 -27.35
C SER A 1 33.79 15.10 -26.09
N ALA A 2 33.37 15.81 -25.04
CA ALA A 2 33.24 15.27 -23.68
C ALA A 2 31.89 15.63 -23.02
N PHE A 3 30.79 15.43 -23.76
CA PHE A 3 29.44 15.47 -23.20
C PHE A 3 28.58 14.40 -23.90
N GLN A 4 28.77 13.14 -23.47
CA GLN A 4 27.76 12.10 -23.71
C GLN A 4 26.83 12.09 -22.50
N SER A 5 25.65 12.69 -22.66
CA SER A 5 24.60 12.79 -21.64
C SER A 5 24.14 11.39 -21.20
N HIS A 6 24.66 10.93 -20.06
CA HIS A 6 24.22 9.72 -19.36
C HIS A 6 23.14 10.00 -18.29
N PHE A 7 22.46 11.14 -18.36
CA PHE A 7 21.39 11.44 -17.40
C PHE A 7 20.07 10.84 -17.88
N ARG A 8 19.64 9.75 -17.23
CA ARG A 8 18.25 9.30 -17.27
C ARG A 8 17.52 10.00 -16.12
N PHE A 9 16.63 10.92 -16.45
CA PHE A 9 15.71 11.51 -15.49
C PHE A 9 14.38 10.77 -15.59
N THR A 10 13.93 10.20 -14.47
CA THR A 10 12.52 9.81 -14.31
C THR A 10 11.80 11.02 -13.73
N ILE A 11 11.18 11.82 -14.59
CA ILE A 11 10.36 12.95 -14.16
C ILE A 11 9.02 12.40 -13.69
N LYS A 12 8.80 12.41 -12.37
CA LYS A 12 7.45 12.21 -11.82
C LYS A 12 6.75 13.55 -11.84
N ALA A 13 5.78 13.74 -12.74
CA ALA A 13 4.87 14.87 -12.65
C ALA A 13 3.99 14.63 -11.40
N THR A 14 4.20 15.42 -10.36
CA THR A 14 3.42 15.34 -9.13
C THR A 14 2.36 16.42 -9.15
N CYS A 15 1.13 16.05 -8.80
CA CYS A 15 0.02 16.97 -8.56
C CYS A 15 -0.11 17.10 -7.04
N PRO A 16 0.38 18.19 -6.41
CA PRO A 16 0.36 18.32 -4.97
C PRO A 16 -1.06 18.24 -4.42
N LEU A 17 -1.27 17.42 -3.40
CA LEU A 17 -2.52 17.32 -2.69
C LEU A 17 -2.55 18.34 -1.55
N ARG A 18 -3.73 18.87 -1.27
CA ARG A 18 -3.97 19.63 -0.03
C ARG A 18 -3.96 18.67 1.16
N ASP A 19 -3.63 19.18 2.34
CA ASP A 19 -3.52 18.36 3.56
C ASP A 19 -4.85 17.73 4.01
N ASP A 20 -5.98 18.23 3.50
CA ASP A 20 -7.34 17.72 3.77
C ASP A 20 -7.83 16.70 2.72
N GLN A 21 -7.08 16.46 1.65
CA GLN A 21 -7.41 15.48 0.61
C GLN A 21 -6.79 14.13 0.92
N PHE A 22 -7.55 13.05 0.72
CA PHE A 22 -7.15 11.67 0.98
C PHE A 22 -6.66 11.49 2.42
N THR A 23 -7.38 12.09 3.36
CA THR A 23 -7.13 12.04 4.80
C THR A 23 -8.42 11.91 5.59
N GLY A 24 -8.33 11.39 6.81
CA GLY A 24 -9.46 11.12 7.70
C GLY A 24 -9.75 9.63 7.79
N THR A 25 -10.94 9.30 8.26
CA THR A 25 -11.34 7.90 8.48
C THR A 25 -11.86 7.25 7.20
N TYR A 26 -11.31 6.08 6.86
CA TYR A 26 -11.73 5.27 5.72
C TYR A 26 -12.09 3.86 6.18
N LEU A 27 -13.14 3.28 5.61
CA LEU A 27 -13.43 1.86 5.66
C LEU A 27 -12.59 1.14 4.61
N VAL A 28 -11.91 0.07 5.02
CA VAL A 28 -11.07 -0.75 4.15
C VAL A 28 -11.82 -2.04 3.81
N THR A 29 -11.93 -2.32 2.51
CA THR A 29 -12.49 -3.58 1.99
C THR A 29 -11.56 -4.18 0.94
N TYR A 30 -11.65 -5.49 0.70
CA TYR A 30 -10.96 -6.11 -0.43
C TYR A 30 -11.66 -5.75 -1.74
N GLU A 31 -10.89 -5.30 -2.73
CA GLU A 31 -11.34 -5.15 -4.11
C GLU A 31 -11.12 -6.44 -4.89
N VAL A 32 -10.00 -7.12 -4.60
CA VAL A 32 -9.69 -8.47 -5.07
C VAL A 32 -9.70 -9.37 -3.85
N GLU A 33 -10.54 -10.42 -3.91
CA GLU A 33 -10.67 -11.39 -2.84
C GLU A 33 -9.30 -11.96 -2.46
N PRO A 34 -8.99 -12.06 -1.16
CA PRO A 34 -7.70 -12.57 -0.71
C PRO A 34 -7.54 -14.04 -1.08
N THR A 35 -6.49 -14.33 -1.86
CA THR A 35 -6.08 -15.69 -2.20
C THR A 35 -4.82 -16.13 -1.44
N GLY A 36 -4.45 -15.37 -0.41
CA GLY A 36 -3.23 -15.56 0.35
C GLY A 36 -3.13 -16.96 0.96
N ALA A 37 -1.92 -17.50 0.99
CA ALA A 37 -1.65 -18.85 1.51
C ALA A 37 -2.02 -19.03 2.99
N PHE A 38 -2.15 -17.92 3.72
CA PHE A 38 -2.50 -17.88 5.14
C PHE A 38 -3.87 -17.21 5.40
N GLY A 39 -4.70 -17.08 4.36
CA GLY A 39 -5.97 -16.38 4.41
C GLY A 39 -5.85 -14.89 4.04
N PRO A 40 -6.87 -14.08 4.39
CA PRO A 40 -6.87 -12.64 4.15
C PRO A 40 -5.71 -11.88 4.82
N ALA A 41 -4.93 -11.15 4.01
CA ALA A 41 -3.74 -10.42 4.45
C ALA A 41 -3.98 -9.47 5.64
N PHE A 42 -5.18 -8.92 5.79
CA PHE A 42 -5.55 -8.01 6.89
C PHE A 42 -6.78 -8.49 7.67
N GLY A 43 -7.00 -9.81 7.67
CA GLY A 43 -8.18 -10.48 8.24
C GLY A 43 -9.43 -10.38 7.36
N GLU A 44 -10.48 -11.13 7.72
CA GLU A 44 -11.74 -11.20 6.95
C GLU A 44 -12.39 -9.83 6.79
N GLU A 45 -12.36 -9.02 7.85
CA GLU A 45 -12.83 -7.64 7.86
C GLU A 45 -11.70 -6.70 8.28
N PRO A 46 -11.00 -6.04 7.33
CA PRO A 46 -9.87 -5.15 7.67
C PRO A 46 -10.25 -4.04 8.65
N GLY A 47 -11.45 -3.47 8.51
CA GLY A 47 -12.03 -2.47 9.42
C GLY A 47 -11.84 -1.04 8.93
N THR A 48 -11.86 -0.08 9.86
CA THR A 48 -11.61 1.34 9.54
C THR A 48 -10.18 1.72 9.91
N VAL A 49 -9.60 2.64 9.12
CA VAL A 49 -8.27 3.19 9.34
C VAL A 49 -8.32 4.70 9.30
N GLU A 50 -7.38 5.35 9.99
CA GLU A 50 -7.14 6.78 9.87
C GLU A 50 -6.02 7.00 8.84
N VAL A 51 -6.37 7.69 7.74
CA VAL A 51 -5.42 8.07 6.69
C VAL A 51 -4.86 9.45 7.00
N THR A 52 -3.54 9.56 7.06
CA THR A 52 -2.83 10.78 7.47
C THR A 52 -1.82 11.23 6.42
N THR A 53 -1.39 12.50 6.51
CA THR A 53 -0.32 13.02 5.67
C THR A 53 1.04 12.47 6.10
N VAL A 54 1.97 12.36 5.16
CA VAL A 54 3.36 11.98 5.44
C VAL A 54 4.23 13.24 5.48
N SER A 55 4.90 13.48 6.60
CA SER A 55 5.77 14.65 6.78
C SER A 55 6.80 14.78 5.66
N GLY A 56 6.90 15.97 5.08
CA GLY A 56 7.81 16.25 3.96
C GLY A 56 7.31 15.78 2.58
N SER A 57 6.07 15.29 2.46
CA SER A 57 5.45 14.92 1.19
C SER A 57 4.09 15.58 0.99
N SER A 58 3.87 16.14 -0.19
CA SER A 58 2.56 16.66 -0.62
C SER A 58 1.72 15.64 -1.38
N THR A 59 2.26 14.44 -1.66
CA THR A 59 1.57 13.42 -2.48
C THR A 59 1.36 12.11 -1.74
N LYS A 60 2.01 11.91 -0.59
CA LYS A 60 1.94 10.65 0.15
C LYS A 60 0.90 10.70 1.26
N ARG A 61 0.25 9.56 1.47
CA ARG A 61 -0.63 9.29 2.60
C ARG A 61 -0.24 7.99 3.26
N ALA A 62 -0.48 7.88 4.56
CA ALA A 62 -0.17 6.70 5.34
C ALA A 62 -1.34 6.28 6.21
N PHE A 63 -1.51 4.98 6.37
CA PHE A 63 -2.44 4.36 7.30
C PHE A 63 -1.83 3.05 7.82
N GLU A 64 -2.43 2.48 8.86
CA GLU A 64 -1.89 1.30 9.53
C GLU A 64 -2.89 0.14 9.50
N LEU A 65 -2.39 -1.05 9.20
CA LEU A 65 -3.13 -2.31 9.29
C LEU A 65 -2.23 -3.40 9.90
N VAL A 66 -2.82 -4.33 10.63
CA VAL A 66 -2.10 -5.48 11.18
C VAL A 66 -2.14 -6.61 10.15
N TYR A 67 -0.97 -7.00 9.63
CA TYR A 67 -0.84 -8.10 8.70
C TYR A 67 -1.16 -9.45 9.38
N LEU A 68 -1.97 -10.30 8.74
CA LEU A 68 -2.45 -11.59 9.25
C LEU A 68 -3.01 -11.53 10.68
N LYS A 69 -3.74 -10.46 11.01
CA LYS A 69 -4.28 -10.21 12.37
C LYS A 69 -5.10 -11.38 12.93
N ASP A 70 -5.84 -12.08 12.07
CA ASP A 70 -6.75 -13.17 12.47
C ASP A 70 -5.99 -14.42 12.94
N LEU A 71 -4.69 -14.55 12.63
CA LEU A 71 -3.84 -15.61 13.17
C LEU A 71 -3.48 -15.38 14.65
N GLY A 72 -3.69 -14.17 15.19
CA GLY A 72 -3.45 -13.88 16.60
C GLY A 72 -1.98 -14.00 17.03
N ILE A 73 -1.03 -13.81 16.10
CA ILE A 73 0.41 -13.99 16.35
C ILE A 73 1.00 -12.86 17.20
N GLY A 74 0.29 -11.72 17.31
CA GLY A 74 0.69 -10.59 18.14
C GLY A 74 1.73 -9.67 17.50
N ASN A 75 1.84 -9.66 16.17
CA ASN A 75 2.59 -8.65 15.44
C ASN A 75 1.90 -7.27 15.53
N GLY A 76 2.71 -6.21 15.45
CA GLY A 76 2.22 -4.84 15.46
C GLY A 76 1.55 -4.44 14.15
N PRO A 77 0.97 -3.22 14.09
CA PRO A 77 0.53 -2.65 12.84
C PRO A 77 1.72 -2.40 11.91
N SER A 78 1.48 -2.56 10.62
CA SER A 78 2.39 -2.18 9.55
C SER A 78 1.88 -0.91 8.89
N THR A 79 2.78 0.05 8.70
CA THR A 79 2.46 1.30 8.00
C THR A 79 2.41 1.07 6.50
N ILE A 80 1.29 1.41 5.88
CA ILE A 80 1.08 1.36 4.44
C ILE A 80 1.13 2.79 3.92
N THR A 81 2.17 3.09 3.14
CA THR A 81 2.33 4.40 2.49
C THR A 81 1.90 4.32 1.03
N VAL A 82 0.98 5.18 0.62
CA VAL A 82 0.58 5.34 -0.79
C VAL A 82 1.06 6.69 -1.33
N ASP A 83 1.31 6.74 -2.63
CA ASP A 83 1.75 7.94 -3.36
C ASP A 83 0.76 8.26 -4.47
N PHE A 84 0.17 9.46 -4.42
CA PHE A 84 -0.76 9.97 -5.43
C PHE A 84 0.02 10.74 -6.50
N VAL A 85 0.10 10.16 -7.69
CA VAL A 85 0.84 10.69 -8.82
C VAL A 85 -0.16 11.12 -9.89
N CYS A 86 -0.73 12.31 -9.69
CA CYS A 86 -1.75 12.88 -10.56
C CYS A 86 -2.98 11.98 -10.71
N ASP A 87 -3.11 11.25 -11.81
CA ASP A 87 -4.30 10.45 -12.14
C ASP A 87 -4.21 8.99 -11.67
N PHE A 88 -3.18 8.64 -10.91
CA PHE A 88 -3.07 7.32 -10.28
C PHE A 88 -2.52 7.35 -8.86
N VAL A 89 -2.85 6.32 -8.09
CA VAL A 89 -2.30 6.02 -6.77
C VAL A 89 -1.56 4.68 -6.82
N VAL A 90 -0.45 4.59 -6.11
CA VAL A 90 0.39 3.39 -6.02
C VAL A 90 0.93 3.23 -4.61
N LEU A 91 1.25 1.99 -4.21
CA LEU A 91 2.04 1.76 -3.00
C LEU A 91 3.43 2.41 -3.16
N ALA A 92 3.83 3.21 -2.19
CA ALA A 92 5.06 4.01 -2.27
C ALA A 92 6.33 3.17 -2.06
N GLU A 93 6.25 2.13 -1.23
CA GLU A 93 7.36 1.29 -0.80
C GLU A 93 6.86 -0.07 -0.29
N ASP A 94 7.78 -1.02 -0.12
CA ASP A 94 7.43 -2.32 0.43
C ASP A 94 6.99 -2.17 1.89
N VAL A 95 5.96 -2.94 2.27
CA VAL A 95 5.41 -2.98 3.62
C VAL A 95 5.94 -4.22 4.32
N ASP A 96 6.61 -4.04 5.45
CA ASP A 96 7.07 -5.14 6.30
C ASP A 96 5.88 -5.73 7.07
N GLY A 97 5.57 -7.01 6.85
CA GLY A 97 4.51 -7.74 7.54
C GLY A 97 4.88 -8.20 8.96
N GLN A 98 6.14 -8.01 9.38
CA GLN A 98 6.68 -8.33 10.70
C GLN A 98 6.62 -9.81 11.09
N LEU A 99 6.41 -10.69 10.11
CA LEU A 99 6.29 -12.14 10.27
C LEU A 99 7.29 -12.84 9.34
N SER A 100 7.77 -14.04 9.72
CA SER A 100 8.66 -14.86 8.89
C SER A 100 8.44 -16.35 9.16
N CYS A 101 8.82 -17.20 8.19
CA CYS A 101 8.88 -18.65 8.34
C CYS A 101 10.33 -19.15 8.57
N GLY A 102 11.20 -18.30 9.15
CA GLY A 102 12.61 -18.59 9.38
C GLY A 102 13.57 -17.97 8.35
N GLY A 103 13.07 -17.26 7.35
CA GLY A 103 13.83 -16.35 6.50
C GLY A 103 13.78 -14.90 6.99
N ASP A 104 13.92 -13.96 6.04
CA ASP A 104 13.64 -12.53 6.26
C ASP A 104 12.14 -12.28 6.54
N ALA A 105 11.74 -11.03 6.75
CA ALA A 105 10.33 -10.70 6.91
C ALA A 105 9.52 -10.91 5.62
N ILE A 106 8.28 -11.38 5.77
CA ILE A 106 7.26 -11.38 4.72
C ILE A 106 6.94 -9.92 4.39
N THR A 107 6.94 -9.57 3.11
CA THR A 107 6.66 -8.19 2.68
C THR A 107 5.53 -8.14 1.66
N LEU A 108 4.73 -7.07 1.73
CA LEU A 108 3.85 -6.67 0.65
C LEU A 108 4.58 -5.65 -0.24
N GLY A 109 4.46 -5.79 -1.55
CA GLY A 109 5.09 -4.91 -2.52
C GLY A 109 4.09 -4.11 -3.36
N PRO A 110 4.57 -3.13 -4.16
CA PRO A 110 3.72 -2.39 -5.08
C PRO A 110 3.10 -3.30 -6.14
N GLY A 111 1.78 -3.18 -6.33
CA GLY A 111 1.06 -3.73 -7.48
C GLY A 111 0.91 -2.71 -8.61
N ASP A 112 -0.03 -2.95 -9.50
CA ASP A 112 -0.33 -2.05 -10.61
C ASP A 112 -0.87 -0.69 -10.11
N PRO A 113 -0.53 0.44 -10.76
CA PRO A 113 -1.12 1.73 -10.44
C PRO A 113 -2.65 1.71 -10.59
N SER A 114 -3.36 2.25 -9.61
CA SER A 114 -4.82 2.39 -9.66
C SER A 114 -5.21 3.79 -10.15
N PRO A 115 -6.14 3.94 -11.09
CA PRO A 115 -6.68 5.24 -11.45
C PRO A 115 -7.31 5.97 -10.25
N VAL A 116 -7.15 7.28 -10.17
CA VAL A 116 -7.77 8.13 -9.16
C VAL A 116 -8.13 9.50 -9.74
N ASP A 117 -9.27 10.05 -9.32
CA ASP A 117 -9.61 11.46 -9.54
C ASP A 117 -9.27 12.26 -8.29
N LEU A 118 -8.30 13.17 -8.37
CA LEU A 118 -7.88 13.97 -7.21
C LEU A 118 -8.95 14.95 -6.71
N ASN A 119 -10.02 15.15 -7.48
CA ASN A 119 -11.17 15.95 -7.06
C ASN A 119 -12.25 15.12 -6.36
N ASP A 120 -12.17 13.78 -6.42
CA ASP A 120 -13.06 12.86 -5.75
C ASP A 120 -12.32 12.08 -4.67
N ASP A 121 -12.47 12.55 -3.44
CA ASP A 121 -11.86 11.96 -2.26
C ASP A 121 -12.76 10.90 -1.58
N SER A 122 -13.84 10.47 -2.24
CA SER A 122 -14.78 9.51 -1.66
C SER A 122 -14.19 8.10 -1.53
N SER A 123 -13.30 7.71 -2.43
CA SER A 123 -12.61 6.42 -2.35
C SER A 123 -11.35 6.38 -3.21
N PHE A 124 -10.47 5.43 -2.91
CA PHE A 124 -9.37 5.05 -3.78
C PHE A 124 -9.04 3.56 -3.61
N VAL A 125 -8.36 2.98 -4.59
CA VAL A 125 -7.93 1.57 -4.56
C VAL A 125 -6.41 1.54 -4.56
N VAL A 126 -5.80 0.70 -3.73
CA VAL A 126 -4.37 0.41 -3.78
C VAL A 126 -4.15 -1.05 -4.12
N HIS A 127 -3.44 -1.31 -5.22
CA HIS A 127 -2.97 -2.65 -5.55
C HIS A 127 -1.59 -2.89 -4.94
N MET A 128 -1.44 -4.10 -4.43
CA MET A 128 -0.24 -4.62 -3.79
C MET A 128 0.01 -6.04 -4.28
N VAL A 129 1.19 -6.55 -3.98
CA VAL A 129 1.56 -7.96 -4.18
C VAL A 129 1.97 -8.52 -2.82
N GLU A 130 1.23 -9.51 -2.35
CA GLU A 130 1.57 -10.28 -1.16
C GLU A 130 2.72 -11.24 -1.47
N PHE A 131 3.51 -11.55 -0.44
CA PHE A 131 4.67 -12.44 -0.53
C PHE A 131 5.72 -11.98 -1.55
N LYS A 132 5.88 -10.67 -1.75
CA LYS A 132 6.98 -10.12 -2.56
C LYS A 132 8.33 -10.65 -2.05
N ASN A 133 8.46 -10.66 -0.73
CA ASN A 133 9.32 -11.58 0.00
C ASN A 133 8.39 -12.50 0.80
N ASP A 134 8.58 -13.80 0.67
CA ASP A 134 7.73 -14.80 1.33
C ASP A 134 8.26 -15.19 2.73
N GLY A 135 9.36 -14.57 3.17
CA GLY A 135 9.99 -14.84 4.46
C GLY A 135 10.40 -16.31 4.68
N GLY A 136 10.65 -17.04 3.59
CA GLY A 136 11.00 -18.47 3.61
C GLY A 136 9.81 -19.42 3.74
N CYS A 137 8.58 -18.94 3.57
CA CYS A 137 7.38 -19.76 3.70
C CYS A 137 7.13 -20.70 2.50
N GLY A 138 7.83 -20.52 1.38
CA GLY A 138 7.68 -21.34 0.18
C GLY A 138 6.36 -21.10 -0.55
N VAL A 139 5.82 -19.89 -0.46
CA VAL A 139 4.52 -19.51 -1.03
C VAL A 139 4.71 -18.58 -2.23
N PRO A 140 3.92 -18.73 -3.30
CA PRO A 140 4.02 -17.84 -4.45
C PRO A 140 3.48 -16.45 -4.11
N THR A 141 3.98 -15.44 -4.82
CA THR A 141 3.42 -14.09 -4.81
C THR A 141 1.94 -14.10 -5.21
N ALA A 142 1.11 -13.32 -4.53
CA ALA A 142 -0.33 -13.21 -4.81
C ALA A 142 -0.76 -11.74 -4.98
N PRO A 143 -1.66 -11.42 -5.93
CA PRO A 143 -2.20 -10.07 -6.04
C PRO A 143 -3.11 -9.75 -4.86
N LEU A 144 -3.07 -8.50 -4.42
CA LEU A 144 -3.90 -7.97 -3.35
C LEU A 144 -4.38 -6.58 -3.75
N ALA A 145 -5.66 -6.27 -3.53
CA ALA A 145 -6.17 -4.93 -3.77
C ALA A 145 -7.12 -4.52 -2.65
N LEU A 146 -6.88 -3.34 -2.09
CA LEU A 146 -7.72 -2.74 -1.06
C LEU A 146 -8.45 -1.54 -1.63
N ARG A 147 -9.75 -1.46 -1.39
CA ARG A 147 -10.56 -0.25 -1.57
C ARG A 147 -10.69 0.44 -0.23
N LEU A 148 -10.38 1.73 -0.20
CA LEU A 148 -10.60 2.62 0.93
C LEU A 148 -11.77 3.52 0.58
N THR A 149 -12.83 3.51 1.39
CA THR A 149 -14.03 4.35 1.23
C THR A 149 -14.17 5.30 2.41
N LYS A 150 -14.21 6.62 2.14
CA LYS A 150 -14.29 7.65 3.18
C LYS A 150 -15.58 7.51 4.00
N GLN A 151 -15.49 7.75 5.31
CA GLN A 151 -16.62 7.70 6.26
C GLN A 151 -17.23 9.07 6.54
#